data_AF-A7SDR1-F1
#
_entry.id   AF-A7SDR1-F1
#
_cell.length_a   1.000
_cell.length_b   1.000
_cell.length_c   1.000
_cell.angle_alpha   90.00
_cell.angle_beta   90.00
_cell.angle_gamma   90.00
#
_symmetry.space_group_name_H-M   'P 1'
#
loop_
_entity.id
_entity.type
_entity.pdbx_description
1 polymer ?
#
loop_
_entity_poly.entity_id
_entity_poly.type
_entity_poly.pdbx_seq_one_letter_code
_entity_poly.pdbx_strand_id
1 'polypeptide(L)'
;MAESDKYKLELEEQKKNVFVTQLREEDDEDVETRKYQVVNEIRDRVGKFEKFIKENEAKRRRAVQKYQTELKLKDQKSKEEEILAAELQQLKARKHSLEAKIAKYSVYEKYLLKVLDFLPEDYLEASDSMLMGIMMRFRTLSATNHTLMQMLSDKADGVEQSQQKLLDMNNNHTQHLVLINSELAHLQQILEETSQKNAELDQLLINNKTTVRHQTSGKLLETGLKTFQSTLLLKKQLEVEKVQEDLEIKRQHEILGRIQLAINNISERCQRRVLVPVETLDYDTKLHLIQDHISEYNDICRLAKPSEGGPLSTDGPVSSASILKKDARTVKTQESALKSGGARGRHPHQELRFAADVK
;
A
#
# COMPACT_ATOMS: atom_id res chain seq x y z
N MET A 1 63.20 42.50 4.38
CA MET A 1 64.45 43.23 4.66
C MET A 1 64.71 43.08 6.15
N ALA A 2 65.61 42.18 6.54
CA ALA A 2 66.08 42.06 7.91
C ALA A 2 67.60 42.15 7.84
N GLU A 3 68.09 43.28 8.29
CA GLU A 3 69.49 43.71 8.28
C GLU A 3 70.28 42.78 9.21
N SER A 4 71.18 41.99 8.62
CA SER A 4 72.10 41.14 9.38
C SER A 4 73.24 42.04 9.88
N ASP A 5 73.04 42.64 11.04
CA ASP A 5 74.09 43.39 11.73
C ASP A 5 75.19 42.42 12.17
N LYS A 6 76.18 42.30 11.29
CA LYS A 6 77.41 41.56 11.48
C LYS A 6 78.28 42.32 12.48
N TYR A 7 78.10 42.06 13.77
CA TYR A 7 78.98 42.59 14.82
C TYR A 7 80.42 42.15 14.54
N LYS A 8 81.25 43.11 14.10
CA LYS A 8 82.67 42.92 13.88
C LYS A 8 83.37 43.05 15.23
N LEU A 9 83.81 41.92 15.78
CA LEU A 9 84.57 41.89 17.02
C LEU A 9 85.98 42.41 16.73
N GLU A 10 86.23 43.68 17.04
CA GLU A 10 87.58 44.24 17.02
C GLU A 10 88.35 43.69 18.22
N LEU A 11 89.17 42.67 17.96
CA LEU A 11 90.16 42.17 18.91
C LEU A 11 91.33 43.15 18.91
N GLU A 12 91.54 43.84 20.03
CA GLU A 12 92.80 44.56 20.28
C GLU A 12 94.00 43.60 20.19
N GLU A 13 95.11 44.08 19.63
CA GLU A 13 96.36 43.34 19.50
C GLU A 13 96.80 42.73 20.83
N GLN A 14 97.11 41.42 20.81
CA GLN A 14 97.66 40.72 21.97
C GLN A 14 98.94 41.42 22.43
N LYS A 15 98.88 42.06 23.60
CA LYS A 15 100.05 42.60 24.28
C LYS A 15 101.02 41.45 24.58
N LYS A 16 102.19 41.45 23.92
CA LYS A 16 103.28 40.51 24.18
C LYS A 16 103.65 40.57 25.65
N ASN A 17 103.61 39.42 26.34
CA ASN A 17 104.10 39.29 27.71
C ASN A 17 105.62 39.45 27.70
N VAL A 18 106.08 40.61 28.14
CA VAL A 18 107.49 40.94 28.31
C VAL A 18 107.93 40.38 29.68
N PHE A 19 108.45 39.15 29.71
CA PHE A 19 109.23 38.65 30.84
C PHE A 19 110.67 39.10 30.64
N VAL A 20 111.05 40.18 31.33
CA VAL A 20 112.43 40.64 31.41
C VAL A 20 113.08 39.98 32.62
N THR A 21 113.94 39.01 32.36
CA THR A 21 114.91 38.50 33.34
C THR A 21 116.25 39.16 33.03
N GLN A 22 116.56 40.28 33.67
CA GLN A 22 117.92 40.83 33.66
C GLN A 22 118.74 40.10 34.74
N LEU A 23 119.63 39.23 34.28
CA LEU A 23 120.68 38.58 35.08
C LEU A 23 121.73 39.63 35.45
N ARG A 24 121.74 40.03 36.72
CA ARG A 24 122.84 40.71 37.41
C ARG A 24 123.15 39.85 38.63
N GLU A 25 124.43 39.58 38.87
CA GLU A 25 124.93 38.89 40.06
C GLU A 25 124.61 39.78 41.27
N GLU A 26 123.52 39.46 41.97
CA GLU A 26 123.08 40.02 43.25
C GLU A 26 122.89 38.83 44.19
N ASP A 27 123.18 39.03 45.48
CA ASP A 27 123.21 38.00 46.53
C ASP A 27 122.02 37.02 46.46
N ASP A 28 122.26 35.72 46.70
CA ASP A 28 121.28 34.63 46.52
C ASP A 28 119.92 34.88 47.22
N GLU A 29 119.89 35.70 48.28
CA GLU A 29 118.65 36.09 48.98
C GLU A 29 117.80 37.14 48.23
N ASP A 30 118.41 38.02 47.42
CA ASP A 30 117.72 39.11 46.72
C ASP A 30 117.04 38.65 45.42
N VAL A 31 117.65 37.68 44.71
CA VAL A 31 117.06 37.06 43.50
C VAL A 31 115.85 36.21 43.85
N GLU A 32 115.92 35.46 44.96
CA GLU A 32 114.81 34.64 45.45
C GLU A 32 113.63 35.53 45.87
N THR A 33 113.91 36.63 46.56
CA THR A 33 112.89 37.61 46.99
C THR A 33 112.17 38.25 45.79
N ARG A 34 112.89 38.65 44.74
CA ARG A 34 112.27 39.20 43.51
C ARG A 34 111.47 38.16 42.72
N LYS A 35 111.95 36.92 42.61
CA LYS A 35 111.16 35.83 42.01
C LYS A 35 109.87 35.59 42.78
N TYR A 36 109.92 35.55 44.11
CA TYR A 36 108.74 35.44 44.96
C TYR A 36 107.76 36.60 44.77
N GLN A 37 108.25 37.83 44.61
CA GLN A 37 107.41 39.00 44.33
C GLN A 37 106.70 38.88 42.98
N VAL A 38 107.42 38.55 41.89
CA VAL A 38 106.83 38.38 40.55
C VAL A 38 105.84 37.22 40.51
N VAL A 39 106.15 36.10 41.17
CA VAL A 39 105.23 34.95 41.30
C VAL A 39 103.98 35.32 42.09
N ASN A 40 104.10 36.09 43.17
CA ASN A 40 102.95 36.58 43.94
C ASN A 40 102.08 37.55 43.12
N GLU A 41 102.67 38.45 42.34
CA GLU A 41 101.93 39.33 41.43
C GLU A 41 101.17 38.56 40.35
N ILE A 42 101.82 37.55 39.75
CA ILE A 42 101.17 36.67 38.77
C ILE A 42 100.03 35.90 39.45
N ARG A 43 100.25 35.35 40.64
CA ARG A 43 99.23 34.65 41.42
C ARG A 43 98.03 35.54 41.73
N ASP A 44 98.26 36.81 42.09
CA ASP A 44 97.19 37.77 42.37
C ASP A 44 96.42 38.16 41.10
N ARG A 45 97.11 38.31 39.96
CA ARG A 45 96.46 38.55 38.66
C ARG A 45 95.63 37.34 38.23
N VAL A 46 96.17 36.13 38.35
CA VAL A 46 95.43 34.87 38.08
C VAL A 46 94.22 34.77 39.00
N GLY A 47 94.36 35.05 40.29
CA GLY A 47 93.24 35.07 41.23
C GLY A 47 92.15 36.10 40.89
N LYS A 48 92.54 37.28 40.38
CA LYS A 48 91.59 38.28 39.85
C LYS A 48 90.88 37.80 38.59
N PHE A 49 91.61 37.18 37.65
CA PHE A 49 91.01 36.60 36.44
C PHE A 49 90.07 35.44 36.76
N GLU A 50 90.43 34.55 37.68
CA GLU A 50 89.54 33.47 38.11
C GLU A 50 88.24 34.00 38.74
N LYS A 51 88.34 35.04 39.58
CA LYS A 51 87.15 35.73 40.12
C LYS A 51 86.31 36.34 39.01
N PHE A 52 86.92 37.03 38.07
CA PHE A 52 86.23 37.62 36.92
C PHE A 52 85.54 36.57 36.04
N ILE A 53 86.21 35.45 35.75
CA ILE A 53 85.65 34.33 34.99
C ILE A 53 84.43 33.76 35.73
N LYS A 54 84.55 33.49 37.04
CA LYS A 54 83.43 32.99 37.87
C LYS A 54 82.25 33.96 37.90
N GLU A 55 82.51 35.25 38.04
CA GLU A 55 81.47 36.29 38.03
C GLU A 55 80.80 36.43 36.66
N ASN A 56 81.58 36.40 35.57
CA ASN A 56 81.06 36.45 34.21
C ASN A 56 80.22 35.21 33.90
N GLU A 57 80.71 34.03 34.26
CA GLU A 57 80.00 32.78 34.10
C GLU A 57 78.72 32.73 34.95
N ALA A 58 78.73 33.33 36.15
CA ALA A 58 77.52 33.52 36.96
C ALA A 58 76.52 34.48 36.29
N LYS A 59 76.98 35.59 35.69
CA LYS A 59 76.12 36.51 34.91
C LYS A 59 75.53 35.81 33.68
N ARG A 60 76.34 35.05 32.93
CA ARG A 60 75.89 34.25 31.79
C ARG A 60 74.82 33.24 32.22
N ARG A 61 75.05 32.49 33.31
CA ARG A 61 74.07 31.54 33.85
C ARG A 61 72.76 32.22 34.24
N ARG A 62 72.81 33.37 34.93
CA ARG A 62 71.60 34.13 35.29
C ARG A 62 70.84 34.65 34.07
N ALA A 63 71.54 35.16 33.05
CA ALA A 63 70.93 35.62 31.82
C ALA A 63 70.24 34.47 31.06
N VAL A 64 70.91 33.32 30.96
CA VAL A 64 70.33 32.11 30.34
C VAL A 64 69.11 31.63 31.13
N GLN A 65 69.20 31.57 32.46
CA GLN A 65 68.07 31.14 33.29
C GLN A 65 66.87 32.09 33.15
N LYS A 66 67.11 33.41 33.16
CA LYS A 66 66.06 34.42 32.95
C LYS A 66 65.39 34.25 31.59
N TYR A 67 66.19 34.10 30.53
CA TYR A 67 65.67 33.82 29.18
C TYR A 67 64.83 32.54 29.14
N GLN A 68 65.31 31.45 29.75
CA GLN A 68 64.57 30.19 29.81
C GLN A 68 63.24 30.32 30.57
N THR A 69 63.20 31.07 31.68
CA THR A 69 61.96 31.30 32.43
C THR A 69 60.97 32.16 31.65
N GLU A 70 61.45 33.21 30.97
CA GLU A 70 60.61 34.06 30.12
C GLU A 70 60.05 33.29 28.92
N LEU A 71 60.85 32.42 28.31
CA LEU A 71 60.42 31.56 27.21
C LEU A 71 59.31 30.58 27.66
N LYS A 72 59.49 29.90 28.79
CA LYS A 72 58.45 29.00 29.34
C LYS A 72 57.16 29.74 29.66
N LEU A 73 57.26 30.94 30.24
CA LEU A 73 56.09 31.77 30.55
C LEU A 73 55.39 32.24 29.28
N LYS A 74 56.14 32.62 28.25
CA LYS A 74 55.61 32.97 26.93
C LYS A 74 54.86 31.78 26.32
N ASP A 75 55.46 30.59 26.34
CA ASP A 75 54.83 29.38 25.79
C ASP A 75 53.54 29.01 26.54
N GLN A 76 53.54 29.15 27.87
CA GLN A 76 52.34 28.94 28.67
C GLN A 76 51.24 29.94 28.30
N LYS A 77 51.55 31.24 28.28
CA LYS A 77 50.58 32.28 27.92
C LYS A 77 50.07 32.13 26.50
N SER A 78 50.92 31.73 25.55
CA SER A 78 50.52 31.49 24.17
C SER A 78 49.51 30.36 24.06
N LYS A 79 49.65 29.29 24.86
CA LYS A 79 48.67 28.20 24.91
C LYS A 79 47.36 28.64 25.55
N GLU A 80 47.42 29.40 26.64
CA GLU A 80 46.22 29.96 27.28
C GLU A 80 45.47 30.89 26.31
N GLU A 81 46.19 31.73 25.56
CA GLU A 81 45.62 32.59 24.53
C GLU A 81 44.96 31.79 23.41
N GLU A 82 45.59 30.71 22.95
CA GLU A 82 45.03 29.82 21.93
C GLU A 82 43.73 29.14 22.40
N ILE A 83 43.71 28.63 23.64
CA ILE A 83 42.51 28.01 24.24
C ILE A 83 41.38 29.04 24.35
N LEU A 84 41.66 30.21 24.91
CA LEU A 84 40.65 31.27 25.08
C LEU A 84 40.14 31.78 23.73
N ALA A 85 41.01 31.88 22.72
CA ALA A 85 40.61 32.26 21.37
C ALA A 85 39.65 31.23 20.75
N ALA A 86 39.92 29.93 20.94
CA ALA A 86 39.05 28.86 20.48
C ALA A 86 37.68 28.89 21.19
N GLU A 87 37.65 29.05 22.52
CA GLU A 87 36.41 29.18 23.29
C GLU A 87 35.59 30.39 22.85
N LEU A 88 36.24 31.53 22.64
CA LEU A 88 35.59 32.74 22.13
C LEU A 88 34.98 32.51 20.75
N GLN A 89 35.69 31.82 19.85
CA GLN A 89 35.18 31.49 18.53
C GLN A 89 33.97 30.55 18.62
N GLN A 90 34.01 29.53 19.48
CA GLN A 90 32.89 28.63 19.72
C GLN A 90 31.67 29.37 20.27
N LEU A 91 31.87 30.26 21.25
CA LEU A 91 30.81 31.08 21.82
C LEU A 91 30.20 32.03 20.79
N LYS A 92 31.02 32.66 19.94
CA LYS A 92 30.54 33.50 18.83
C LYS A 92 29.69 32.69 17.83
N ALA A 93 30.15 31.50 17.45
CA ALA A 93 29.38 30.62 16.57
C ALA A 93 28.05 30.19 17.20
N ARG A 94 28.06 29.83 18.49
CA ARG A 94 26.83 29.50 19.24
C ARG A 94 25.87 30.68 19.31
N LYS A 95 26.38 31.89 19.61
CA LYS A 95 25.58 33.11 19.62
C LYS A 95 24.91 33.35 18.27
N HIS A 96 25.67 33.27 17.18
CA HIS A 96 25.12 33.47 15.83
C HIS A 96 24.05 32.43 15.48
N SER A 97 24.26 31.17 15.86
CA SER A 97 23.25 30.12 15.70
C SER A 97 21.96 30.41 16.50
N LEU A 98 22.08 30.91 17.73
CA LEU A 98 20.94 31.27 18.56
C LEU A 98 20.20 32.50 18.00
N GLU A 99 20.91 33.51 17.54
CA GLU A 99 20.33 34.69 16.87
C GLU A 99 19.54 34.27 15.62
N ALA A 100 20.07 33.36 14.81
CA ALA A 100 19.37 32.80 13.66
C ALA A 100 18.08 32.06 14.08
N LYS A 101 18.13 31.29 15.18
CA LYS A 101 16.93 30.63 15.73
C LYS A 101 15.90 31.64 16.22
N ILE A 102 16.32 32.67 16.96
CA ILE A 102 15.43 33.75 17.42
C ILE A 102 14.78 34.43 16.22
N ALA A 103 15.55 34.81 15.20
CA ALA A 103 15.02 35.42 13.99
C ALA A 103 13.98 34.52 13.31
N LYS A 104 14.30 33.22 13.14
CA LYS A 104 13.39 32.22 12.57
C LYS A 104 12.08 32.11 13.34
N TYR A 105 12.14 32.07 14.68
CA TYR A 105 10.95 31.85 15.51
C TYR A 105 10.21 33.13 15.89
N SER A 106 10.82 34.32 15.73
CA SER A 106 10.20 35.62 16.06
C SER A 106 8.92 35.90 15.27
N VAL A 107 8.77 35.31 14.08
CA VAL A 107 7.55 35.45 13.27
C VAL A 107 6.35 34.79 13.97
N TYR A 108 6.55 33.63 14.59
CA TYR A 108 5.49 32.94 15.32
C TYR A 108 5.12 33.66 16.59
N GLU A 109 6.11 34.18 17.33
CA GLU A 109 5.85 35.01 18.51
C GLU A 109 5.03 36.24 18.15
N LYS A 110 5.43 37.00 17.13
CA LYS A 110 4.67 38.16 16.63
C LYS A 110 3.24 37.79 16.22
N TYR A 111 3.07 36.65 15.57
CA TYR A 111 1.75 36.15 15.21
C TYR A 111 0.91 35.84 16.45
N LEU A 112 1.47 35.11 17.43
CA LEU A 112 0.75 34.73 18.64
C LEU A 112 0.41 35.94 19.51
N LEU A 113 1.26 36.97 19.53
CA LEU A 113 0.93 38.26 20.16
C LEU A 113 -0.28 38.92 19.48
N LYS A 114 -0.34 38.93 18.15
CA LYS A 114 -1.54 39.43 17.45
C LYS A 114 -2.80 38.62 17.77
N VAL A 115 -2.66 37.31 18.01
CA VAL A 115 -3.80 36.47 18.41
C VAL A 115 -4.31 36.85 19.80
N LEU A 116 -3.44 37.28 20.72
CA LEU A 116 -3.86 37.81 22.03
C LEU A 116 -4.76 39.03 21.88
N ASP A 117 -4.51 39.91 20.92
CA ASP A 117 -5.32 41.12 20.70
C ASP A 117 -6.79 40.82 20.36
N PHE A 118 -7.09 39.61 19.85
CA PHE A 118 -8.45 39.17 19.53
C PHE A 118 -9.10 38.34 20.63
N LEU A 119 -8.37 38.07 21.71
CA LEU A 119 -8.82 37.19 22.77
C LEU A 119 -9.51 38.00 23.88
N PRO A 120 -10.63 37.53 24.44
CA PRO A 120 -11.23 38.17 25.61
C PRO A 120 -10.25 38.21 26.80
N GLU A 121 -10.32 39.28 27.61
CA GLU A 121 -9.36 39.55 28.69
C GLU A 121 -9.24 38.40 29.72
N ASP A 122 -10.33 37.69 30.00
CA ASP A 122 -10.38 36.58 30.96
C ASP A 122 -10.33 35.18 30.29
N TYR A 123 -9.90 35.09 29.03
CA TYR A 123 -9.90 33.79 28.33
C TYR A 123 -8.75 32.85 28.77
N LEU A 124 -7.70 33.40 29.39
CA LEU A 124 -6.44 32.72 29.73
C LEU A 124 -6.10 32.83 31.22
N GLU A 125 -7.02 32.47 32.11
CA GLU A 125 -6.90 32.68 33.57
C GLU A 125 -5.76 31.88 34.25
N ALA A 126 -5.07 30.94 33.57
CA ALA A 126 -4.22 29.95 34.24
C ALA A 126 -2.89 29.64 33.51
N SER A 127 -2.00 30.63 33.36
CA SER A 127 -0.62 30.37 32.89
C SER A 127 0.38 31.45 33.25
N ASP A 128 1.63 31.05 33.52
CA ASP A 128 2.76 31.94 33.84
C ASP A 128 3.05 33.01 32.78
N SER A 129 2.60 32.78 31.54
CA SER A 129 2.71 33.72 30.42
C SER A 129 1.50 33.56 29.51
N MET A 130 0.92 34.68 29.05
CA MET A 130 -0.19 34.70 28.10
C MET A 130 0.06 33.84 26.85
N LEU A 131 1.31 33.79 26.38
CA LEU A 131 1.71 32.95 25.25
C LEU A 131 1.58 31.45 25.57
N MET A 132 2.01 31.05 26.78
CA MET A 132 1.84 29.68 27.27
C MET A 132 0.37 29.33 27.45
N GLY A 133 -0.44 30.29 27.93
CA GLY A 133 -1.89 30.15 28.04
C GLY A 133 -2.53 29.83 26.70
N ILE A 134 -2.23 30.59 25.65
CA ILE A 134 -2.71 30.29 24.29
C ILE A 134 -2.29 28.89 23.88
N MET A 135 -1.00 28.53 24.06
CA MET A 135 -0.50 27.22 23.63
C MET A 135 -1.23 26.07 24.34
N MET A 136 -1.46 26.19 25.64
CA MET A 136 -2.19 25.19 26.41
C MET A 136 -3.66 25.11 26.00
N ARG A 137 -4.31 26.25 25.80
CA ARG A 137 -5.69 26.29 25.34
C ARG A 137 -5.85 25.71 23.94
N PHE A 138 -4.92 26.04 23.03
CA PHE A 138 -4.88 25.46 21.69
C PHE A 138 -4.71 23.96 21.73
N ARG A 139 -3.80 23.42 22.56
CA ARG A 139 -3.62 21.96 22.71
C ARG A 139 -4.92 21.27 23.10
N THR A 140 -5.59 21.79 24.14
CA THR A 140 -6.87 21.23 24.59
C THR A 140 -7.95 21.36 23.51
N LEU A 141 -8.09 22.54 22.91
CA LEU A 141 -9.11 22.80 21.89
C LEU A 141 -8.88 21.92 20.65
N SER A 142 -7.64 21.82 20.18
CA SER A 142 -7.26 20.97 19.05
C SER A 142 -7.54 19.50 19.34
N ALA A 143 -7.25 19.02 20.56
CA ALA A 143 -7.57 17.65 20.96
C ALA A 143 -9.09 17.42 20.95
N THR A 144 -9.86 18.31 21.57
CA THR A 144 -11.34 18.20 21.58
C THR A 144 -11.92 18.27 20.18
N ASN A 145 -11.41 19.15 19.31
CA ASN A 145 -11.85 19.27 17.92
C ASN A 145 -11.56 17.99 17.13
N HIS A 146 -10.38 17.40 17.32
CA HIS A 146 -10.05 16.12 16.68
C HIS A 146 -11.04 15.01 17.09
N THR A 147 -11.34 14.90 18.38
CA THR A 147 -12.34 13.95 18.89
C THR A 147 -13.73 14.22 18.32
N LEU A 148 -14.17 15.48 18.30
CA LEU A 148 -15.48 15.84 17.75
C LEU A 148 -15.58 15.55 16.24
N MET A 149 -14.54 15.84 15.49
CA MET A 149 -14.47 15.53 14.06
C MET A 149 -14.53 14.02 13.80
N GLN A 150 -13.84 13.22 14.61
CA GLN A 150 -13.92 11.77 14.54
C GLN A 150 -15.34 11.28 14.84
N MET A 151 -15.95 11.76 15.93
CA MET A 151 -17.34 11.41 16.27
C MET A 151 -18.32 11.80 15.16
N LEU A 152 -18.13 12.96 14.52
CA LEU A 152 -18.96 13.40 13.40
C LEU A 152 -18.82 12.46 12.20
N SER A 153 -17.59 12.03 11.88
CA SER A 153 -17.32 11.04 10.83
C SER A 153 -18.04 9.72 11.12
N ASP A 154 -17.87 9.18 12.33
CA ASP A 154 -18.50 7.91 12.73
C ASP A 154 -20.04 7.99 12.65
N LYS A 155 -20.60 9.15 13.00
CA LYS A 155 -22.05 9.38 12.90
C LYS A 155 -22.50 9.51 11.44
N ALA A 156 -21.73 10.15 10.57
CA ALA A 156 -22.01 10.23 9.16
C ALA A 156 -22.04 8.82 8.52
N ASP A 157 -21.02 8.00 8.81
CA ASP A 157 -20.95 6.61 8.35
C ASP A 157 -22.15 5.79 8.85
N GLY A 158 -22.56 5.97 10.11
CA GLY A 158 -23.74 5.30 10.67
C GLY A 158 -25.05 5.71 9.99
N VAL A 159 -25.17 6.97 9.58
CA VAL A 159 -26.33 7.46 8.80
C VAL A 159 -26.33 6.85 7.40
N GLU A 160 -25.19 6.82 6.73
CA GLU A 160 -25.06 6.24 5.39
C GLU A 160 -25.41 4.74 5.40
N GLN A 161 -24.92 3.98 6.38
CA GLN A 161 -25.28 2.57 6.54
C GLN A 161 -26.77 2.36 6.78
N SER A 162 -27.40 3.24 7.57
CA SER A 162 -28.84 3.16 7.84
C SER A 162 -29.66 3.49 6.60
N GLN A 163 -29.24 4.47 5.80
CA GLN A 163 -29.85 4.80 4.51
C GLN A 163 -29.71 3.64 3.52
N GLN A 164 -28.54 3.02 3.42
CA GLN A 164 -28.33 1.87 2.55
C GLN A 164 -29.25 0.70 2.92
N LYS A 165 -29.35 0.35 4.21
CA LYS A 165 -30.28 -0.68 4.69
C LYS A 165 -31.72 -0.38 4.34
N LEU A 166 -32.14 0.88 4.45
CA LEU A 166 -33.49 1.29 4.09
C LEU A 166 -33.74 1.13 2.58
N LEU A 167 -32.77 1.50 1.75
CA LEU A 167 -32.85 1.33 0.29
C LEU A 167 -32.94 -0.16 -0.08
N ASP A 168 -32.11 -1.01 0.52
CA ASP A 168 -32.13 -2.45 0.27
C ASP A 168 -33.47 -3.07 0.67
N MET A 169 -34.01 -2.71 1.84
CA MET A 169 -35.32 -3.18 2.29
C MET A 169 -36.45 -2.71 1.36
N ASN A 170 -36.41 -1.46 0.90
CA ASN A 170 -37.39 -0.92 -0.03
C ASN A 170 -37.31 -1.61 -1.41
N ASN A 171 -36.10 -1.87 -1.90
CA ASN A 171 -35.88 -2.59 -3.15
C ASN A 171 -36.41 -4.03 -3.05
N ASN A 172 -36.10 -4.74 -1.96
CA ASN A 172 -36.62 -6.08 -1.72
C ASN A 172 -38.15 -6.09 -1.64
N HIS A 173 -38.74 -5.14 -0.93
CA HIS A 173 -40.19 -5.02 -0.85
C HIS A 173 -40.82 -4.75 -2.23
N THR A 174 -40.24 -3.84 -3.01
CA THR A 174 -40.68 -3.52 -4.37
C THR A 174 -40.58 -4.73 -5.29
N GLN A 175 -39.49 -5.48 -5.22
CA GLN A 175 -39.31 -6.73 -5.98
C GLN A 175 -40.37 -7.76 -5.60
N HIS A 176 -40.66 -7.92 -4.31
CA HIS A 176 -41.69 -8.83 -3.82
C HIS A 176 -43.10 -8.44 -4.31
N LEU A 177 -43.43 -7.15 -4.31
CA LEU A 177 -44.70 -6.66 -4.88
C LEU A 177 -44.82 -7.00 -6.37
N VAL A 178 -43.74 -6.84 -7.14
CA VAL A 178 -43.75 -7.21 -8.57
C VAL A 178 -43.94 -8.71 -8.76
N LEU A 179 -43.30 -9.54 -7.93
CA LEU A 179 -43.48 -10.99 -7.96
C LEU A 179 -44.93 -11.39 -7.67
N ILE A 180 -45.53 -10.88 -6.58
CA ILE A 180 -46.95 -11.14 -6.25
C ILE A 180 -47.86 -10.66 -7.38
N ASN A 181 -47.62 -9.46 -7.93
CA ASN A 181 -48.44 -8.96 -9.04
C ASN A 181 -48.33 -9.86 -10.29
N SER A 182 -47.15 -10.43 -10.56
CA SER A 182 -46.97 -11.39 -11.65
C SER A 182 -47.71 -12.70 -11.41
N GLU A 183 -47.73 -13.20 -10.17
CA GLU A 183 -48.46 -14.40 -9.79
C GLU A 183 -49.98 -14.17 -9.86
N LEU A 184 -50.45 -13.01 -9.40
CA LEU A 184 -51.85 -12.61 -9.49
C LEU A 184 -52.30 -12.53 -10.95
N ALA A 185 -51.50 -11.95 -11.85
CA ALA A 185 -51.79 -11.91 -13.28
C ALA A 185 -51.86 -13.32 -13.90
N HIS A 186 -50.96 -14.22 -13.50
CA HIS A 186 -50.97 -15.61 -13.95
C HIS A 186 -52.23 -16.37 -13.47
N LEU A 187 -52.62 -16.19 -12.21
CA LEU A 187 -53.85 -16.79 -11.67
C LEU A 187 -55.10 -16.25 -12.36
N GLN A 188 -55.14 -14.94 -12.66
CA GLN A 188 -56.22 -14.33 -13.43
C GLN A 188 -56.32 -14.93 -14.84
N GLN A 189 -55.18 -15.13 -15.52
CA GLN A 189 -55.14 -15.76 -16.83
C GLN A 189 -55.71 -17.19 -16.78
N ILE A 190 -55.30 -18.02 -15.81
CA ILE A 190 -55.83 -19.39 -15.66
C ILE A 190 -57.34 -19.37 -15.42
N LEU A 191 -57.82 -18.44 -14.60
CA LEU A 191 -59.25 -18.31 -14.31
C LEU A 191 -60.02 -17.96 -15.59
N GLU A 192 -59.53 -17.01 -16.37
CA GLU A 192 -60.14 -16.59 -17.64
C GLU A 192 -60.13 -17.71 -18.68
N GLU A 193 -59.00 -18.41 -18.85
CA GLU A 193 -58.89 -19.58 -19.73
C GLU A 193 -59.87 -20.70 -19.33
N THR A 194 -60.00 -20.96 -18.02
CA THR A 194 -60.93 -21.98 -17.50
C THR A 194 -62.38 -21.57 -17.69
N SER A 195 -62.70 -20.30 -17.41
CA SER A 195 -64.03 -19.74 -17.66
C SER A 195 -64.40 -19.80 -19.14
N GLN A 196 -63.46 -19.49 -20.04
CA GLN A 196 -63.66 -19.57 -21.48
C GLN A 196 -63.92 -21.01 -21.93
N LYS A 197 -63.09 -21.98 -21.51
CA LYS A 197 -63.31 -23.41 -21.80
C LYS A 197 -64.67 -23.90 -21.30
N ASN A 198 -65.09 -23.48 -20.12
CA ASN A 198 -66.40 -23.83 -19.58
C ASN A 198 -67.53 -23.26 -20.46
N ALA A 199 -67.43 -21.99 -20.87
CA ALA A 199 -68.41 -21.37 -21.76
C ALA A 199 -68.47 -22.06 -23.15
N GLU A 200 -67.32 -22.46 -23.69
CA GLU A 200 -67.23 -23.27 -24.92
C GLU A 200 -67.88 -24.65 -24.75
N LEU A 201 -67.65 -25.31 -23.61
CA LEU A 201 -68.27 -26.60 -23.31
C LEU A 201 -69.79 -26.49 -23.18
N ASP A 202 -70.28 -25.45 -22.50
CA ASP A 202 -71.70 -25.16 -22.37
C ASP A 202 -72.35 -24.91 -23.73
N GLN A 203 -71.69 -24.14 -24.61
CA GLN A 203 -72.11 -23.95 -26.00
C GLN A 203 -72.17 -25.28 -26.77
N LEU A 204 -71.14 -26.13 -26.66
CA LEU A 204 -71.11 -27.45 -27.29
C LEU A 204 -72.21 -28.37 -26.75
N LEU A 205 -72.50 -28.34 -25.46
CA LEU A 205 -73.59 -29.11 -24.84
C LEU A 205 -74.95 -28.65 -25.37
N ILE A 206 -75.17 -27.34 -25.46
CA ILE A 206 -76.40 -26.77 -26.03
C ILE A 206 -76.54 -27.19 -27.50
N ASN A 207 -75.48 -27.08 -28.29
CA ASN A 207 -75.46 -27.46 -29.71
C ASN A 207 -75.67 -28.96 -29.92
N ASN A 208 -75.07 -29.81 -29.09
CA ASN A 208 -75.31 -31.25 -29.16
C ASN A 208 -76.74 -31.61 -28.74
N LYS A 209 -77.27 -30.97 -27.70
CA LYS A 209 -78.65 -31.22 -27.24
C LYS A 209 -79.69 -30.81 -28.27
N THR A 210 -79.49 -29.69 -28.97
CA THR A 210 -80.35 -29.29 -30.09
C THR A 210 -80.20 -30.26 -31.26
N THR A 211 -78.97 -30.64 -31.61
CA THR A 211 -78.70 -31.63 -32.66
C THR A 211 -79.38 -32.97 -32.40
N VAL A 212 -79.29 -33.53 -31.19
CA VAL A 212 -79.95 -34.79 -30.81
C VAL A 212 -81.48 -34.67 -30.88
N ARG A 213 -82.06 -33.54 -30.49
CA ARG A 213 -83.51 -33.29 -30.64
C ARG A 213 -83.99 -33.28 -32.09
N HIS A 214 -83.12 -33.00 -33.05
CA HIS A 214 -83.45 -32.89 -34.48
C HIS A 214 -83.03 -34.11 -35.32
N GLN A 215 -82.44 -35.16 -34.73
CA GLN A 215 -81.99 -36.34 -35.46
C GLN A 215 -83.00 -37.50 -35.47
N THR A 216 -83.05 -38.23 -36.59
CA THR A 216 -83.81 -39.48 -36.75
C THR A 216 -83.02 -40.68 -36.20
N SER A 217 -83.74 -41.73 -35.74
CA SER A 217 -83.18 -42.88 -35.00
C SER A 217 -81.94 -43.54 -35.66
N GLY A 218 -81.91 -43.64 -37.00
CA GLY A 218 -80.77 -44.22 -37.74
C GLY A 218 -79.50 -43.36 -37.73
N LYS A 219 -79.62 -42.03 -37.78
CA LYS A 219 -78.46 -41.11 -37.71
C LYS A 219 -77.86 -41.07 -36.31
N LEU A 220 -78.69 -41.25 -35.28
CA LEU A 220 -78.26 -41.28 -33.89
C LEU A 220 -77.27 -42.43 -33.62
N LEU A 221 -77.54 -43.62 -34.17
CA LEU A 221 -76.69 -44.81 -34.01
C LEU A 221 -75.33 -44.65 -34.70
N GLU A 222 -75.29 -44.08 -35.90
CA GLU A 222 -74.03 -43.83 -36.62
C GLU A 222 -73.16 -42.79 -35.89
N THR A 223 -73.78 -41.73 -35.36
CA THR A 223 -73.07 -40.70 -34.59
C THR A 223 -72.53 -41.26 -33.27
N GLY A 224 -73.27 -42.15 -32.61
CA GLY A 224 -72.79 -42.88 -31.42
C GLY A 224 -71.56 -43.74 -31.73
N LEU A 225 -71.55 -44.43 -32.87
CA LEU A 225 -70.44 -45.28 -33.29
C LEU A 225 -69.16 -44.48 -33.61
N LYS A 226 -69.30 -43.34 -34.28
CA LYS A 226 -68.18 -42.41 -34.54
C LYS A 226 -67.63 -41.77 -33.26
N THR A 227 -68.52 -41.45 -32.31
CA THR A 227 -68.13 -40.91 -30.99
C THR A 227 -67.30 -41.94 -30.24
N PHE A 228 -67.73 -43.21 -30.22
CA PHE A 228 -67.01 -44.29 -29.56
C PHE A 228 -65.62 -44.52 -30.16
N GLN A 229 -65.50 -44.50 -31.49
CA GLN A 229 -64.21 -44.60 -32.18
C GLN A 229 -63.28 -43.42 -31.84
N SER A 230 -63.81 -42.20 -31.80
CA SER A 230 -63.01 -41.02 -31.42
C SER A 230 -62.53 -41.07 -29.98
N THR A 231 -63.38 -41.51 -29.04
CA THR A 231 -62.99 -41.69 -27.63
C THR A 231 -61.89 -42.75 -27.46
N LEU A 232 -61.94 -43.84 -28.23
CA LEU A 232 -60.89 -44.86 -28.26
C LEU A 232 -59.56 -44.30 -28.79
N LEU A 233 -59.60 -43.49 -29.85
CA LEU A 233 -58.41 -42.82 -30.38
C LEU A 233 -57.80 -41.85 -29.37
N LEU A 234 -58.63 -41.04 -28.69
CA LEU A 234 -58.15 -40.08 -27.70
C LEU A 234 -57.50 -40.79 -26.49
N LYS A 235 -58.07 -41.93 -26.05
CA LYS A 235 -57.48 -42.75 -25.00
C LYS A 235 -56.11 -43.31 -25.41
N LYS A 236 -55.96 -43.73 -26.67
CA LYS A 236 -54.67 -44.16 -27.21
C LYS A 236 -53.66 -43.02 -27.27
N GLN A 237 -54.09 -41.80 -27.60
CA GLN A 237 -53.23 -40.62 -27.61
C GLN A 237 -52.69 -40.29 -26.21
N LEU A 238 -53.55 -40.35 -25.19
CA LEU A 238 -53.13 -40.13 -23.78
C LEU A 238 -52.15 -41.20 -23.29
N GLU A 239 -52.32 -42.46 -23.68
CA GLU A 239 -51.35 -43.53 -23.38
C GLU A 239 -49.98 -43.23 -24.01
N VAL A 240 -49.94 -42.72 -25.24
CA VAL A 240 -48.69 -42.34 -25.92
C VAL A 240 -48.03 -41.14 -25.24
N GLU A 241 -48.80 -40.13 -24.87
CA GLU A 241 -48.30 -38.92 -24.21
C GLU A 241 -47.65 -39.25 -22.85
N LYS A 242 -48.29 -40.14 -22.07
CA LYS A 242 -47.72 -40.65 -20.82
C LYS A 242 -46.38 -41.37 -21.04
N VAL A 243 -46.29 -42.22 -22.07
CA VAL A 243 -45.03 -42.91 -22.40
C VAL A 243 -43.95 -41.92 -22.81
N GLN A 244 -44.32 -40.84 -23.49
CA GLN A 244 -43.40 -39.79 -23.91
C GLN A 244 -42.84 -39.02 -22.70
N GLU A 245 -43.70 -38.70 -21.73
CA GLU A 245 -43.31 -38.04 -20.47
C GLU A 245 -42.33 -38.92 -19.66
N ASP A 246 -42.63 -40.22 -19.51
CA ASP A 246 -41.73 -41.18 -18.86
C ASP A 246 -40.36 -41.28 -19.56
N LEU A 247 -40.34 -41.18 -20.89
CA LEU A 247 -39.12 -41.20 -21.70
C LEU A 247 -38.28 -39.94 -21.49
N GLU A 248 -38.92 -38.78 -21.40
CA GLU A 248 -38.23 -37.51 -21.16
C GLU A 248 -37.66 -37.45 -19.74
N ILE A 249 -38.38 -37.95 -18.73
CA ILE A 249 -37.87 -38.09 -17.36
C ILE A 249 -36.61 -38.97 -17.35
N LYS A 250 -36.63 -40.13 -18.04
CA LYS A 250 -35.45 -41.00 -18.15
C LYS A 250 -34.28 -40.31 -18.83
N ARG A 251 -34.54 -39.57 -19.90
CA ARG A 251 -33.52 -38.80 -20.62
C ARG A 251 -32.89 -37.71 -19.73
N GLN A 252 -33.68 -37.00 -18.94
CA GLN A 252 -33.18 -36.02 -17.99
C GLN A 252 -32.29 -36.66 -16.91
N HIS A 253 -32.69 -37.81 -16.38
CA HIS A 253 -31.86 -38.57 -15.42
C HIS A 253 -30.54 -39.03 -16.03
N GLU A 254 -30.54 -39.47 -17.29
CA GLU A 254 -29.32 -39.85 -18.00
C GLU A 254 -28.37 -38.66 -18.18
N ILE A 255 -28.90 -37.52 -18.64
CA ILE A 255 -28.13 -36.28 -18.81
C ILE A 255 -27.54 -35.83 -17.46
N LEU A 256 -28.33 -35.85 -16.40
CA LEU A 256 -27.87 -35.51 -15.05
C LEU A 256 -26.72 -36.43 -14.60
N GLY A 257 -26.85 -37.75 -14.81
CA GLY A 257 -25.78 -38.70 -14.50
C GLY A 257 -24.48 -38.44 -15.27
N ARG A 258 -24.57 -38.06 -16.56
CA ARG A 258 -23.39 -37.67 -17.37
C ARG A 258 -22.72 -36.40 -16.84
N ILE A 259 -23.51 -35.40 -16.45
CA ILE A 259 -23.00 -34.13 -15.88
C ILE A 259 -22.30 -34.39 -14.54
N GLN A 260 -22.93 -35.19 -13.68
CA GLN A 260 -22.37 -35.59 -12.38
C GLN A 260 -21.02 -36.29 -12.52
N LEU A 261 -20.90 -37.21 -13.49
CA LEU A 261 -19.63 -37.88 -13.80
C LEU A 261 -18.56 -36.90 -14.28
N ALA A 262 -18.93 -35.94 -15.14
CA ALA A 262 -18.01 -34.90 -15.61
C ALA A 262 -17.51 -34.02 -14.47
N ILE A 263 -18.39 -33.61 -13.54
CA ILE A 263 -18.01 -32.83 -12.36
C ILE A 263 -17.02 -33.61 -11.49
N ASN A 264 -17.28 -34.90 -11.24
CA ASN A 264 -16.37 -35.75 -10.46
C ASN A 264 -14.98 -35.82 -11.10
N ASN A 265 -14.91 -36.07 -12.42
CA ASN A 265 -13.65 -36.17 -13.15
C ASN A 265 -12.84 -34.86 -13.15
N ILE A 266 -13.50 -33.70 -13.28
CA ILE A 266 -12.81 -32.40 -13.27
C ILE A 266 -12.37 -32.07 -11.85
N SER A 267 -13.23 -32.29 -10.85
CA SER A 267 -12.91 -32.05 -9.44
C SER A 267 -11.72 -32.90 -8.97
N GLU A 268 -11.59 -34.14 -9.44
CA GLU A 268 -10.43 -35.00 -9.16
C GLU A 268 -9.13 -34.39 -9.68
N ARG A 269 -9.16 -33.81 -10.89
CA ARG A 269 -8.00 -33.16 -11.50
C ARG A 269 -7.62 -31.83 -10.85
N CYS A 270 -8.59 -31.13 -10.25
CA CYS A 270 -8.38 -29.84 -9.58
C CYS A 270 -7.86 -29.98 -8.14
N GLN A 271 -7.89 -31.18 -7.55
CA GLN A 271 -7.47 -31.42 -6.17
C GLN A 271 -5.94 -31.35 -6.01
N ARG A 272 -5.44 -30.38 -5.23
CA ARG A 272 -3.98 -30.15 -5.05
C ARG A 272 -3.31 -30.96 -3.94
N ARG A 273 -4.06 -31.45 -2.96
CA ARG A 273 -3.58 -32.35 -1.89
C ARG A 273 -4.67 -33.38 -1.58
N VAL A 274 -4.34 -34.66 -1.73
CA VAL A 274 -5.26 -35.78 -1.46
C VAL A 274 -5.38 -35.95 0.06
N LEU A 275 -6.40 -35.33 0.65
CA LEU A 275 -6.78 -35.56 2.05
C LEU A 275 -8.09 -36.35 2.17
N VAL A 276 -8.97 -36.29 1.17
CA VAL A 276 -10.26 -37.00 1.11
C VAL A 276 -10.56 -37.41 -0.34
N PRO A 277 -11.02 -38.65 -0.61
CA PRO A 277 -11.45 -39.06 -1.95
C PRO A 277 -12.57 -38.16 -2.50
N VAL A 278 -12.46 -37.69 -3.74
CA VAL A 278 -13.43 -36.77 -4.36
C VAL A 278 -14.84 -37.37 -4.47
N GLU A 279 -14.96 -38.69 -4.46
CA GLU A 279 -16.24 -39.41 -4.49
C GLU A 279 -17.12 -39.10 -3.27
N THR A 280 -16.53 -38.79 -2.12
CA THR A 280 -17.27 -38.58 -0.86
C THR A 280 -17.66 -37.13 -0.61
N LEU A 281 -17.22 -36.19 -1.44
CA LEU A 281 -17.58 -34.78 -1.35
C LEU A 281 -18.96 -34.51 -1.95
N ASP A 282 -19.66 -33.48 -1.45
CA ASP A 282 -20.88 -32.99 -2.08
C ASP A 282 -20.57 -32.24 -3.40
N TYR A 283 -21.58 -32.08 -4.25
CA TYR A 283 -21.37 -31.41 -5.55
C TYR A 283 -21.04 -29.92 -5.41
N ASP A 284 -21.51 -29.27 -4.33
CA ASP A 284 -21.22 -27.85 -4.08
C ASP A 284 -19.73 -27.63 -3.80
N THR A 285 -19.14 -28.47 -2.95
CA THR A 285 -17.71 -28.47 -2.65
C THR A 285 -16.88 -28.83 -3.90
N LYS A 286 -17.33 -29.80 -4.70
CA LYS A 286 -16.65 -30.15 -5.98
C LYS A 286 -16.65 -28.97 -6.95
N LEU A 287 -17.75 -28.23 -7.07
CA LEU A 287 -17.82 -27.05 -7.93
C LEU A 287 -16.94 -25.91 -7.42
N HIS A 288 -16.88 -25.68 -6.10
CA HIS A 288 -15.96 -24.71 -5.50
C HIS A 288 -14.49 -25.06 -5.78
N LEU A 289 -14.09 -26.33 -5.66
CA LEU A 289 -12.73 -26.78 -6.00
C LEU A 289 -12.36 -26.48 -7.46
N ILE A 290 -13.31 -26.68 -8.38
CA ILE A 290 -13.13 -26.37 -9.80
C ILE A 290 -13.02 -24.85 -10.01
N GLN A 291 -13.89 -24.07 -9.36
CA GLN A 291 -13.92 -22.62 -9.44
C GLN A 291 -12.63 -21.98 -8.91
N ASP A 292 -12.12 -22.46 -7.77
CA ASP A 292 -10.86 -21.99 -7.19
C ASP A 292 -9.69 -22.26 -8.14
N HIS A 293 -9.65 -23.47 -8.71
CA HIS A 293 -8.62 -23.83 -9.69
C HIS A 293 -8.65 -22.95 -10.94
N ILE A 294 -9.84 -22.65 -11.47
CA ILE A 294 -10.02 -21.75 -12.62
C ILE A 294 -9.62 -20.31 -12.28
N SER A 295 -9.99 -19.83 -11.10
CA SER A 295 -9.69 -18.45 -10.66
C SER A 295 -8.18 -18.24 -10.54
N GLU A 296 -7.49 -19.20 -9.94
CA GLU A 296 -6.03 -19.14 -9.86
C GLU A 296 -5.34 -19.27 -11.21
N TYR A 297 -5.84 -20.14 -12.11
CA TYR A 297 -5.31 -20.20 -13.47
C TYR A 297 -5.45 -18.86 -14.19
N ASN A 298 -6.60 -18.18 -14.04
CA ASN A 298 -6.83 -16.86 -14.61
C ASN A 298 -5.91 -15.79 -14.00
N ASP A 299 -5.66 -15.83 -12.69
CA ASP A 299 -4.74 -14.90 -12.03
C ASP A 299 -3.29 -15.12 -12.48
N ILE A 300 -2.88 -16.38 -12.67
CA ILE A 300 -1.58 -16.71 -13.28
C ILE A 300 -1.50 -16.17 -14.70
N CYS A 301 -2.55 -16.34 -15.53
CA CYS A 301 -2.59 -15.79 -16.88
C CYS A 301 -2.56 -14.26 -16.92
N ARG A 302 -3.15 -13.57 -15.93
CA ARG A 302 -3.08 -12.11 -15.79
C ARG A 302 -1.67 -11.65 -15.43
N LEU A 303 -1.02 -12.35 -14.50
CA LEU A 303 0.35 -12.05 -14.05
C LEU A 303 1.41 -12.36 -15.12
N ALA A 304 1.14 -13.30 -16.02
CA ALA A 304 2.04 -13.68 -17.11
C ALA A 304 1.96 -12.75 -18.34
N LYS A 305 1.07 -11.74 -18.37
CA LYS A 305 1.03 -10.75 -19.45
C LYS A 305 2.07 -9.64 -19.19
N PRO A 306 3.01 -9.38 -20.12
CA PRO A 306 3.92 -8.25 -20.00
C PRO A 306 3.13 -6.93 -20.00
N SER A 307 3.39 -6.10 -18.99
CA SER A 307 2.92 -4.72 -18.93
C SER A 307 3.66 -3.89 -19.98
N GLU A 308 2.98 -3.55 -21.09
CA GLU A 308 3.37 -2.39 -21.89
C GLU A 308 2.73 -1.14 -21.26
N GLY A 309 3.58 -0.24 -20.79
CA GLY A 309 3.20 0.96 -20.07
C GLY A 309 2.82 2.13 -20.97
N GLY A 310 1.95 2.99 -20.42
CA GLY A 310 1.95 4.42 -20.72
C GLY A 310 0.55 5.04 -20.92
N PRO A 311 0.27 6.26 -20.40
CA PRO A 311 -1.03 6.63 -19.86
C PRO A 311 -1.76 7.71 -20.67
N LEU A 312 -3.10 7.79 -20.59
CA LEU A 312 -3.80 9.07 -20.61
C LEU A 312 -5.22 8.98 -20.04
N SER A 313 -5.53 9.97 -19.20
CA SER A 313 -6.79 10.30 -18.56
C SER A 313 -7.94 10.52 -19.55
N THR A 314 -9.19 10.24 -19.15
CA THR A 314 -10.22 11.23 -18.75
C THR A 314 -11.61 10.59 -18.63
N ASP A 315 -12.31 11.00 -17.57
CA ASP A 315 -13.76 11.16 -17.41
C ASP A 315 -14.72 9.96 -17.31
N GLY A 316 -15.45 9.95 -16.17
CA GLY A 316 -16.88 9.68 -16.14
C GLY A 316 -17.31 8.33 -15.55
N PRO A 317 -18.21 8.31 -14.53
CA PRO A 317 -18.56 7.11 -13.80
C PRO A 317 -19.66 6.33 -14.52
N VAL A 318 -19.53 5.01 -14.63
CA VAL A 318 -20.69 4.17 -14.98
C VAL A 318 -20.74 2.92 -14.11
N SER A 319 -21.81 2.90 -13.34
CA SER A 319 -22.40 1.82 -12.57
C SER A 319 -22.61 0.55 -13.40
N SER A 320 -22.41 -0.58 -12.71
CA SER A 320 -22.98 -1.92 -12.92
C SER A 320 -24.30 -1.97 -13.71
N ALA A 321 -24.38 -2.87 -14.71
CA ALA A 321 -25.47 -3.86 -14.88
C ALA A 321 -25.42 -4.59 -16.26
N SER A 322 -25.30 -5.91 -16.18
CA SER A 322 -26.26 -6.88 -16.78
C SER A 322 -26.59 -6.78 -18.29
N ILE A 323 -25.88 -7.55 -19.11
CA ILE A 323 -26.31 -7.90 -20.48
C ILE A 323 -27.05 -9.25 -20.42
N LEU A 324 -28.38 -9.19 -20.37
CA LEU A 324 -29.28 -10.28 -20.77
C LEU A 324 -30.60 -9.67 -21.25
N LYS A 325 -30.82 -9.69 -22.58
CA LYS A 325 -32.12 -9.82 -23.29
C LYS A 325 -31.81 -9.79 -24.80
N LYS A 326 -32.05 -10.89 -25.52
CA LYS A 326 -33.33 -11.30 -26.14
C LYS A 326 -33.92 -10.20 -27.02
N ASP A 327 -33.75 -10.36 -28.33
CA ASP A 327 -34.67 -9.82 -29.32
C ASP A 327 -35.18 -10.96 -30.21
N ALA A 328 -36.47 -11.24 -30.06
CA ALA A 328 -37.29 -11.90 -31.06
C ALA A 328 -38.08 -10.79 -31.77
N ARG A 329 -38.01 -10.73 -33.09
CA ARG A 329 -38.91 -9.89 -33.89
C ARG A 329 -39.56 -10.71 -35.00
N THR A 330 -40.88 -10.70 -34.93
CA THR A 330 -41.85 -11.48 -35.71
C THR A 330 -42.18 -10.74 -37.02
N VAL A 331 -42.08 -11.49 -38.13
CA VAL A 331 -42.99 -11.58 -39.31
C VAL A 331 -43.26 -10.34 -40.18
N LYS A 332 -43.09 -10.51 -41.50
CA LYS A 332 -44.15 -10.27 -42.49
C LYS A 332 -43.99 -11.11 -43.76
N THR A 333 -45.16 -11.55 -44.23
CA THR A 333 -45.56 -12.51 -45.25
C THR A 333 -45.28 -12.07 -46.69
N GLN A 334 -45.05 -13.00 -47.62
CA GLN A 334 -45.73 -13.01 -48.93
C GLN A 334 -45.62 -14.36 -49.67
N GLU A 335 -46.77 -14.78 -50.23
CA GLU A 335 -46.99 -15.96 -51.05
C GLU A 335 -46.29 -15.89 -52.42
N SER A 336 -45.93 -17.04 -52.99
CA SER A 336 -46.61 -17.64 -54.16
C SER A 336 -45.72 -18.57 -55.00
N ALA A 337 -46.42 -19.46 -55.72
CA ALA A 337 -46.03 -20.20 -56.92
C ALA A 337 -45.48 -21.63 -56.76
N LEU A 338 -46.36 -22.55 -57.17
CA LEU A 338 -46.10 -23.93 -57.56
C LEU A 338 -44.95 -24.05 -58.58
N LYS A 339 -44.18 -25.15 -58.49
CA LYS A 339 -43.94 -26.03 -59.64
C LYS A 339 -43.38 -27.42 -59.24
N SER A 340 -44.04 -28.39 -59.85
CA SER A 340 -43.73 -29.80 -60.09
C SER A 340 -42.26 -30.23 -60.18
N GLY A 341 -41.99 -31.46 -59.75
CA GLY A 341 -40.86 -32.25 -60.24
C GLY A 341 -40.60 -33.51 -59.43
N GLY A 342 -41.24 -34.63 -59.82
CA GLY A 342 -40.97 -35.93 -59.22
C GLY A 342 -39.67 -36.57 -59.73
N ALA A 343 -39.04 -37.40 -58.90
CA ALA A 343 -38.19 -38.49 -59.37
C ALA A 343 -38.09 -39.57 -58.28
N ARG A 344 -38.47 -40.79 -58.68
CA ARG A 344 -38.31 -42.06 -57.96
C ARG A 344 -36.82 -42.40 -57.83
N GLY A 345 -36.44 -43.12 -56.77
CA GLY A 345 -35.17 -43.86 -56.82
C GLY A 345 -34.66 -44.49 -55.53
N ARG A 346 -35.06 -45.75 -55.30
CA ARG A 346 -34.26 -46.87 -54.77
C ARG A 346 -33.71 -46.82 -53.32
N HIS A 347 -34.28 -47.70 -52.50
CA HIS A 347 -33.54 -48.50 -51.52
C HIS A 347 -32.45 -49.35 -52.19
N PRO A 348 -31.43 -49.74 -51.42
CA PRO A 348 -31.40 -51.13 -51.00
C PRO A 348 -31.13 -51.32 -49.50
N HIS A 349 -31.64 -52.45 -49.02
CA HIS A 349 -31.37 -53.09 -47.74
C HIS A 349 -29.88 -53.39 -47.53
N GLN A 350 -29.43 -53.35 -46.27
CA GLN A 350 -28.55 -54.39 -45.75
C GLN A 350 -28.90 -54.68 -44.29
N GLU A 351 -29.48 -55.87 -44.09
CA GLU A 351 -29.62 -56.52 -42.79
C GLU A 351 -28.24 -56.89 -42.26
N LEU A 352 -28.02 -56.75 -40.96
CA LEU A 352 -27.21 -57.72 -40.22
C LEU A 352 -27.89 -57.99 -38.87
N ARG A 353 -28.07 -59.27 -38.64
CA ARG A 353 -28.87 -59.93 -37.61
C ARG A 353 -27.92 -60.62 -36.63
N PHE A 354 -28.32 -60.62 -35.36
CA PHE A 354 -28.01 -61.56 -34.27
C PHE A 354 -26.56 -61.75 -33.79
N ALA A 355 -26.36 -61.57 -32.48
CA ALA A 355 -26.06 -62.69 -31.58
C ALA A 355 -26.46 -62.35 -30.14
N ALA A 356 -27.23 -63.25 -29.53
CA ALA A 356 -27.44 -63.37 -28.10
C ALA A 356 -26.28 -64.18 -27.50
N ASP A 357 -25.94 -63.94 -26.23
CA ASP A 357 -25.57 -64.94 -25.21
C ASP A 357 -25.26 -64.18 -23.90
N VAL A 358 -26.09 -64.32 -22.86
CA VAL A 358 -26.00 -65.31 -21.76
C VAL A 358 -24.75 -65.13 -20.87
N LYS A 359 -24.91 -64.39 -19.77
CA LYS A 359 -24.85 -64.92 -18.38
C LYS A 359 -25.33 -63.87 -17.38
#